data_AF-A0A1D3TIL0-F1
#
_entry.id   AF-A0A1D3TIL0-F1
#
_cell.length_a   1.000
_cell.length_b   1.000
_cell.length_c   1.000
_cell.angle_alpha   90.00
_cell.angle_beta   90.00
_cell.angle_gamma   90.00
#
_symmetry.space_group_name_H-M   'P 1'
#
loop_
_entity.id
_entity.type
_entity.pdbx_description
1 polymer ?
#
loop_
_entity_poly.entity_id
_entity_poly.type
_entity_poly.pdbx_seq_one_letter_code
_entity_poly.pdbx_strand_id
1 'polypeptide(L)'
;MEIDKNSLTKEILIQFVNHENKATGPIINVPLSITKDNLDELINDLKKKNDGFTEDDSEDVNYSFMINNKLPIKNNLYDALKGNNISSENILSIKYFPLNIFKVKKISTCSATLPGHTNSILCLAFSPNSSHLATGSGDNTIRLWDINTQTPIATLKDHTHWVLAVLFSPDNKFLATASMDHNVCIYDTHTGKLLNVLTGHTKEVTTLCFEPLHLLKESNIKKSTVFVKKRKKIYKGKNGNEIDKKKSKMVENSENKLTSLQEIKNDVPSGDAHGQGRGEKEDKFDNVQKDVRKDGSIRINNILNNNVDKVLSGHTNTITCILWSGKNEKNSRIYSSSRDTTVKIWNVNEGTLLYDFKGHKHWVNCLSLNSERILKNGIYNLDVVINKIHIENHIEKSKIIFQKFLISQTNEKIVSGSDDGTLHLINCLKNNTYKSTRLLGHQQPVIHALFSPNGKFIASSSFDKSIKIWSGIDGTFLASYRGHVGPVYKITWSIDNNYVVSCSQDSTLKLWKVNHLHAQLKKNKNNSDMKNDEKEEEKKPTGEKEESSINAKNEQRESKHISKKKDDKKQLEKNKKKDQTLLVDLPGHADAIYAVDWSNDGRFVASGGKDKLLKIWSH
;
A
#
# COMPACT_ATOMS: atom_id res chain seq x y z
N MET A 1 31.42 -23.81 -35.58
CA MET A 1 30.89 -25.13 -35.20
C MET A 1 29.55 -25.28 -35.88
N GLU A 2 29.54 -26.00 -36.99
CA GLU A 2 28.31 -26.39 -37.69
C GLU A 2 27.43 -27.15 -36.71
N ILE A 3 26.20 -26.70 -36.48
CA ILE A 3 25.26 -27.49 -35.71
C ILE A 3 24.65 -28.49 -36.69
N ASP A 4 24.84 -29.79 -36.41
CA ASP A 4 24.27 -30.88 -37.20
C ASP A 4 22.76 -30.68 -37.30
N LYS A 5 22.29 -30.27 -38.48
CA LYS A 5 20.86 -30.03 -38.76
C LYS A 5 20.01 -31.29 -38.50
N ASN A 6 20.61 -32.49 -38.58
CA ASN A 6 19.96 -33.77 -38.28
C ASN A 6 19.74 -34.06 -36.78
N SER A 7 20.37 -33.30 -35.87
CA SER A 7 20.20 -33.49 -34.42
C SER A 7 19.03 -32.67 -33.82
N LEU A 8 18.56 -31.65 -34.53
CA LEU A 8 17.48 -30.73 -34.13
C LEU A 8 16.08 -31.24 -34.46
N THR A 9 15.99 -32.27 -35.31
CA THR A 9 14.72 -32.90 -35.75
C THR A 9 14.34 -34.10 -34.88
N LYS A 10 15.15 -34.46 -33.89
CA LYS A 10 14.80 -35.52 -32.94
C LYS A 10 13.61 -35.07 -32.08
N GLU A 11 12.63 -35.96 -31.96
CA GLU A 11 11.43 -35.73 -31.15
C GLU A 11 11.59 -36.37 -29.76
N ILE A 12 10.99 -35.74 -28.75
CA ILE A 12 11.01 -36.19 -27.36
C ILE A 12 9.59 -36.12 -26.79
N LEU A 13 9.25 -37.11 -25.97
CA LEU A 13 8.02 -37.12 -25.18
C LEU A 13 8.16 -36.21 -23.96
N ILE A 14 7.29 -35.20 -23.87
CA ILE A 14 7.26 -34.26 -22.75
C ILE A 14 5.93 -34.37 -21.98
N GLN A 15 5.98 -34.10 -20.68
CA GLN A 15 4.80 -33.92 -19.84
C GLN A 15 4.93 -32.64 -19.01
N PHE A 16 3.93 -31.76 -19.11
CA PHE A 16 3.88 -30.54 -18.30
C PHE A 16 3.46 -30.85 -16.87
N VAL A 17 4.15 -30.25 -15.92
CA VAL A 17 3.94 -30.47 -14.49
C VAL A 17 3.85 -29.12 -13.78
N ASN A 18 2.86 -28.97 -12.89
CA ASN A 18 2.69 -27.74 -12.10
C ASN A 18 3.73 -27.64 -10.96
N HIS A 19 3.71 -26.55 -10.21
CA HIS A 19 4.61 -26.32 -9.07
C HIS A 19 4.44 -27.32 -7.90
N GLU A 20 3.33 -28.06 -7.86
CA GLU A 20 3.02 -29.10 -6.88
C GLU A 20 3.34 -30.52 -7.40
N ASN A 21 4.04 -30.63 -8.54
CA ASN A 21 4.35 -31.88 -9.22
C ASN A 21 3.14 -32.65 -9.81
N LYS A 22 2.00 -32.00 -9.99
CA LYS A 22 0.81 -32.58 -10.65
C LYS A 22 0.88 -32.37 -12.16
N ALA A 23 0.63 -33.43 -12.94
CA ALA A 23 0.60 -33.37 -14.40
C ALA A 23 -0.53 -32.46 -14.91
N THR A 24 -0.24 -31.65 -15.92
CA THR A 24 -1.19 -30.77 -16.61
C THR A 24 -1.31 -31.24 -18.07
N GLY A 25 -2.41 -31.95 -18.38
CA GLY A 25 -2.67 -32.46 -19.73
C GLY A 25 -1.98 -33.79 -20.08
N PRO A 26 -2.18 -34.28 -21.31
CA PRO A 26 -1.60 -35.52 -21.82
C PRO A 26 -0.10 -35.38 -22.13
N ILE A 27 0.57 -36.51 -22.39
CA ILE A 27 1.96 -36.56 -22.87
C ILE A 27 1.97 -36.12 -24.35
N ILE A 28 2.89 -35.22 -24.71
CA ILE A 28 2.97 -34.62 -26.05
C ILE A 28 4.34 -34.92 -26.63
N ASN A 29 4.37 -35.22 -27.93
CA ASN A 29 5.62 -35.40 -28.67
C ASN A 29 6.06 -34.07 -29.29
N VAL A 30 7.29 -33.64 -29.01
CA VAL A 30 7.76 -32.30 -29.35
C VAL A 30 9.19 -32.35 -29.90
N PRO A 31 9.52 -31.58 -30.95
CA PRO A 31 10.88 -31.53 -31.47
C PRO A 31 11.86 -30.84 -30.49
N LEU A 32 13.11 -31.31 -30.47
CA LEU A 32 14.19 -30.72 -29.66
C LEU A 32 14.52 -29.25 -30.00
N SER A 33 14.12 -28.80 -31.19
CA SER A 33 14.24 -27.42 -31.65
C SER A 33 13.17 -26.48 -31.10
N ILE A 34 12.20 -26.98 -30.33
CA ILE A 34 11.12 -26.14 -29.80
C ILE A 34 11.69 -24.97 -28.98
N THR A 35 11.18 -23.78 -29.31
CA THR A 35 11.49 -22.54 -28.60
C THR A 35 10.63 -22.44 -27.35
N LYS A 36 11.03 -21.54 -26.45
CA LYS A 36 10.22 -21.21 -25.29
C LYS A 36 8.80 -20.74 -25.66
N ASP A 37 8.66 -19.88 -26.66
CA ASP A 37 7.37 -19.26 -27.01
C ASP A 37 6.35 -20.30 -27.50
N ASN A 38 6.82 -21.30 -28.26
CA ASN A 38 5.96 -22.42 -28.70
C ASN A 38 5.55 -23.33 -27.53
N LEU A 39 6.39 -23.47 -26.49
CA LEU A 39 6.01 -24.18 -25.26
C LEU A 39 4.96 -23.40 -24.47
N ASP A 40 5.03 -22.06 -24.47
CA ASP A 40 4.04 -21.17 -23.86
C ASP A 40 2.67 -21.31 -24.56
N GLU A 41 2.63 -21.34 -25.89
CA GLU A 41 1.41 -21.58 -26.67
C GLU A 41 0.78 -22.95 -26.35
N LEU A 42 1.59 -24.02 -26.35
CA LEU A 42 1.11 -25.38 -26.05
C LEU A 42 0.47 -25.51 -24.67
N ILE A 43 1.06 -24.91 -23.63
CA ILE A 43 0.50 -25.01 -22.27
C ILE A 43 -0.77 -24.15 -22.11
N ASN A 44 -0.86 -23.02 -22.81
CA ASN A 44 -2.07 -22.20 -22.83
C ASN A 44 -3.22 -22.93 -23.52
N ASP A 45 -2.97 -23.57 -24.66
CA ASP A 45 -3.97 -24.39 -25.36
C ASP A 45 -4.45 -25.58 -24.53
N LEU A 46 -3.53 -26.27 -23.82
CA LEU A 46 -3.89 -27.36 -22.93
C LEU A 46 -4.77 -26.92 -21.77
N LYS A 47 -4.54 -25.73 -21.23
CA LYS A 47 -5.36 -25.17 -20.16
C LYS A 47 -6.72 -24.71 -20.66
N LYS A 48 -6.78 -24.06 -21.81
CA LYS A 48 -8.03 -23.70 -22.50
C LYS A 48 -8.94 -24.93 -22.66
N LYS A 49 -8.36 -26.07 -23.08
CA LYS A 49 -9.09 -27.34 -23.21
C LYS A 49 -9.53 -27.97 -21.89
N ASN A 50 -8.75 -27.84 -20.81
CA ASN A 50 -9.07 -28.46 -19.52
C ASN A 50 -10.10 -27.66 -18.69
N ASP A 51 -10.10 -26.34 -18.79
CA ASP A 51 -10.94 -25.47 -17.96
C ASP A 51 -12.32 -25.16 -18.59
N GLY A 52 -12.61 -25.64 -19.82
CA GLY A 52 -13.95 -25.56 -20.43
C GLY A 52 -14.44 -24.16 -20.77
N PHE A 53 -13.55 -23.16 -20.84
CA PHE A 53 -13.88 -21.78 -21.21
C PHE A 53 -13.98 -21.59 -22.73
N THR A 54 -14.90 -20.73 -23.17
CA THR A 54 -15.05 -20.28 -24.55
C THR A 54 -13.88 -19.39 -24.98
N GLU A 55 -13.56 -19.40 -26.29
CA GLU A 55 -12.36 -18.81 -26.91
C GLU A 55 -12.12 -17.31 -26.62
N ASP A 56 -13.12 -16.57 -26.11
CA ASP A 56 -13.07 -15.11 -25.96
C ASP A 56 -12.50 -14.57 -24.62
N ASP A 57 -12.29 -15.41 -23.58
CA ASP A 57 -12.05 -14.90 -22.21
C ASP A 57 -10.74 -15.35 -21.52
N SER A 58 -9.82 -16.05 -22.21
CA SER A 58 -8.54 -16.50 -21.60
C SER A 58 -7.30 -15.99 -22.35
N GLU A 59 -6.63 -15.01 -21.76
CA GLU A 59 -5.34 -14.51 -22.24
C GLU A 59 -4.23 -15.55 -22.07
N ASP A 60 -3.34 -15.62 -23.06
CA ASP A 60 -2.16 -16.48 -23.03
C ASP A 60 -1.19 -16.03 -21.94
N VAL A 61 -0.93 -16.92 -20.98
CA VAL A 61 -0.01 -16.68 -19.87
C VAL A 61 1.40 -17.10 -20.30
N ASN A 62 2.39 -16.24 -20.07
CA ASN A 62 3.79 -16.62 -20.29
C ASN A 62 4.31 -17.43 -19.11
N TYR A 63 5.04 -18.51 -19.40
CA TYR A 63 5.59 -19.40 -18.39
C TYR A 63 7.13 -19.38 -18.40
N SER A 64 7.70 -19.87 -17.31
CA SER A 64 9.11 -20.27 -17.25
C SER A 64 9.16 -21.76 -17.01
N PHE A 65 9.91 -22.46 -17.86
CA PHE A 65 10.02 -23.90 -17.87
C PHE A 65 11.31 -24.35 -17.21
N MET A 66 11.25 -25.33 -16.33
CA MET A 66 12.38 -25.94 -15.65
C MET A 66 12.41 -27.45 -15.92
N ILE A 67 13.60 -27.96 -16.22
CA ILE A 67 13.84 -29.39 -16.44
C ILE A 67 14.66 -29.93 -15.26
N ASN A 68 14.22 -31.04 -14.66
CA ASN A 68 14.93 -31.74 -13.57
C ASN A 68 15.41 -30.83 -12.42
N ASN A 69 14.63 -29.79 -12.11
CA ASN A 69 14.94 -28.74 -11.12
C ASN A 69 16.25 -27.95 -11.38
N LYS A 70 16.91 -28.08 -12.54
CA LYS A 70 18.30 -27.65 -12.67
C LYS A 70 18.57 -26.32 -13.38
N LEU A 71 17.70 -25.75 -14.21
CA LEU A 71 17.75 -24.35 -14.71
C LEU A 71 16.50 -24.01 -15.56
N PRO A 72 16.11 -22.72 -15.69
CA PRO A 72 15.06 -22.31 -16.61
C PRO A 72 15.54 -22.33 -18.08
N ILE A 73 14.68 -22.81 -18.99
CA ILE A 73 14.93 -22.79 -20.44
C ILE A 73 14.98 -21.33 -20.90
N LYS A 74 16.09 -20.93 -21.56
CA LYS A 74 16.27 -19.55 -22.04
C LYS A 74 15.89 -19.36 -23.50
N ASN A 75 16.34 -20.25 -24.38
CA ASN A 75 16.14 -20.13 -25.83
C ASN A 75 15.45 -21.40 -26.37
N ASN A 76 16.17 -22.53 -26.44
CA ASN A 76 15.66 -23.79 -27.00
C ASN A 76 15.79 -24.95 -26.01
N LEU A 77 14.96 -25.99 -26.21
CA LEU A 77 15.02 -27.22 -25.42
C LEU A 77 16.37 -27.95 -25.59
N TYR A 78 16.94 -27.94 -26.79
CA TYR A 78 18.26 -28.52 -27.10
C TYR A 78 19.38 -27.97 -26.21
N ASP A 79 19.45 -26.65 -26.00
CA ASP A 79 20.49 -26.02 -25.18
C ASP A 79 20.39 -26.41 -23.70
N ALA A 80 19.17 -26.67 -23.22
CA ALA A 80 18.92 -27.10 -21.85
C ALA A 80 19.28 -28.59 -21.62
N LEU A 81 19.31 -29.38 -22.69
CA LEU A 81 19.59 -30.83 -22.66
C LEU A 81 21.03 -31.18 -23.07
N LYS A 82 21.81 -30.21 -23.55
CA LYS A 82 23.21 -30.33 -23.96
C LYS A 82 24.11 -30.69 -22.78
N GLY A 83 24.12 -31.97 -22.42
CA GLY A 83 24.86 -32.53 -21.28
C GLY A 83 24.20 -33.73 -20.61
N ASN A 84 22.93 -34.03 -20.93
CA ASN A 84 22.22 -35.21 -20.41
C ASN A 84 21.96 -36.20 -21.56
N ASN A 85 22.45 -37.44 -21.45
CA ASN A 85 22.12 -38.52 -22.39
C ASN A 85 20.68 -38.98 -22.14
N ILE A 86 19.72 -38.32 -22.80
CA ILE A 86 18.30 -38.67 -22.70
C ILE A 86 17.94 -39.48 -23.95
N SER A 87 17.42 -40.68 -23.74
CA SER A 87 16.85 -41.51 -24.79
C SER A 87 15.53 -40.91 -25.28
N SER A 88 15.21 -41.08 -26.57
CA SER A 88 13.95 -40.64 -27.17
C SER A 88 12.71 -41.30 -26.57
N GLU A 89 12.88 -42.41 -25.84
CA GLU A 89 11.80 -43.17 -25.19
C GLU A 89 11.45 -42.67 -23.79
N ASN A 90 12.26 -41.79 -23.18
CA ASN A 90 12.02 -41.32 -21.82
C ASN A 90 11.11 -40.09 -21.80
N ILE A 91 10.11 -40.12 -20.91
CA ILE A 91 9.20 -38.99 -20.67
C ILE A 91 9.93 -37.91 -19.88
N LEU A 92 10.05 -36.72 -20.47
CA LEU A 92 10.65 -35.56 -19.83
C LEU A 92 9.58 -34.75 -19.08
N SER A 93 9.70 -34.66 -17.76
CA SER A 93 8.83 -33.78 -16.97
C SER A 93 9.33 -32.33 -17.02
N ILE A 94 8.51 -31.45 -17.61
CA ILE A 94 8.78 -30.01 -17.68
C ILE A 94 7.93 -29.31 -16.63
N LYS A 95 8.58 -28.79 -15.60
CA LYS A 95 7.90 -27.97 -14.59
C LYS A 95 7.72 -26.56 -15.12
N TYR A 96 6.49 -26.07 -15.15
CA TYR A 96 6.20 -24.70 -15.57
C TYR A 96 5.79 -23.84 -14.38
N PHE A 97 6.22 -22.58 -14.41
CA PHE A 97 5.80 -21.55 -13.47
C PHE A 97 5.20 -20.40 -14.26
N PRO A 98 3.99 -19.91 -13.93
CA PRO A 98 3.51 -18.68 -14.54
C PRO A 98 4.53 -17.61 -14.21
N LEU A 99 5.11 -17.00 -15.24
CA LEU A 99 5.82 -15.75 -15.01
C LEU A 99 4.75 -14.77 -14.53
N ASN A 100 5.06 -13.98 -13.49
CA ASN A 100 4.21 -12.84 -13.17
C ASN A 100 4.01 -12.08 -14.47
N ILE A 101 2.77 -12.08 -14.96
CA ILE A 101 2.42 -11.64 -16.32
C ILE A 101 2.92 -10.21 -16.54
N PHE A 102 3.10 -9.43 -15.45
CA PHE A 102 3.67 -8.10 -15.52
C PHE A 102 4.71 -7.87 -14.44
N LYS A 103 5.97 -7.78 -14.86
CA LYS A 103 7.03 -7.13 -14.08
C LYS A 103 6.90 -5.62 -14.33
N VAL A 104 6.78 -4.84 -13.27
CA VAL A 104 6.73 -3.37 -13.40
C VAL A 104 8.05 -2.92 -14.03
N LYS A 105 7.98 -2.15 -15.12
CA LYS A 105 9.19 -1.61 -15.73
C LYS A 105 9.82 -0.60 -14.78
N LYS A 106 11.16 -0.55 -14.78
CA LYS A 106 11.87 0.49 -14.01
C LYS A 106 11.47 1.86 -14.54
N ILE A 107 11.19 2.78 -13.64
CA ILE A 107 10.98 4.19 -13.99
C ILE A 107 12.34 4.82 -14.22
N SER A 108 12.48 5.59 -15.29
CA SER A 108 13.78 6.09 -15.74
C SER A 108 13.80 7.58 -16.04
N THR A 109 12.66 8.17 -16.42
CA THR A 109 12.61 9.55 -16.90
C THR A 109 11.38 10.30 -16.38
N CYS A 110 11.49 11.64 -16.34
CA CYS A 110 10.35 12.52 -16.14
C CYS A 110 9.59 12.64 -17.47
N SER A 111 8.37 12.12 -17.51
CA SER A 111 7.49 12.18 -18.68
C SER A 111 6.87 13.57 -18.84
N ALA A 112 6.44 14.17 -17.73
CA ALA A 112 5.69 15.42 -17.75
C ALA A 112 5.98 16.28 -16.52
N THR A 113 5.96 17.59 -16.72
CA THR A 113 5.92 18.58 -15.64
C THR A 113 4.64 19.40 -15.80
N LEU A 114 3.74 19.28 -14.84
CA LEU A 114 2.39 19.84 -14.87
C LEU A 114 2.33 21.05 -13.92
N PRO A 115 2.35 22.28 -14.47
CA PRO A 115 2.20 23.48 -13.67
C PRO A 115 0.75 23.73 -13.28
N GLY A 116 0.53 24.44 -12.18
CA GLY A 116 -0.81 24.92 -11.84
C GLY A 116 -0.98 25.38 -10.40
N HIS A 117 -0.40 24.65 -9.44
CA HIS A 117 -0.47 25.08 -8.05
C HIS A 117 0.38 26.34 -7.84
N THR A 118 -0.12 27.25 -7.01
CA THR A 118 0.59 28.51 -6.68
C THR A 118 1.44 28.40 -5.42
N ASN A 119 1.25 27.32 -4.67
CA ASN A 119 2.01 26.97 -3.47
C ASN A 119 2.40 25.48 -3.46
N SER A 120 3.17 25.08 -2.45
CA SER A 120 3.74 23.74 -2.29
C SER A 120 2.68 22.64 -2.32
N ILE A 121 2.94 21.56 -3.06
CA ILE A 121 2.09 20.36 -3.08
C ILE A 121 2.39 19.55 -1.82
N LEU A 122 1.38 19.35 -0.97
CA LEU A 122 1.52 18.69 0.34
C LEU A 122 1.14 17.21 0.27
N CYS A 123 0.15 16.86 -0.54
CA CYS A 123 -0.35 15.51 -0.68
C CYS A 123 -0.75 15.21 -2.12
N LEU A 124 -0.64 13.94 -2.50
CA LEU A 124 -1.09 13.43 -3.79
C LEU A 124 -1.53 11.98 -3.65
N ALA A 125 -2.44 11.53 -4.51
CA ALA A 125 -2.89 10.15 -4.59
C ALA A 125 -3.32 9.80 -6.01
N PHE A 126 -2.93 8.63 -6.50
CA PHE A 126 -3.53 8.06 -7.71
C PHE A 126 -4.92 7.51 -7.42
N SER A 127 -5.79 7.56 -8.42
CA SER A 127 -7.04 6.83 -8.38
C SER A 127 -6.79 5.32 -8.43
N PRO A 128 -7.65 4.48 -7.83
CA PRO A 128 -7.48 3.03 -7.85
C PRO A 128 -7.39 2.44 -9.26
N ASN A 129 -8.07 3.05 -10.23
CA ASN A 129 -8.04 2.69 -11.65
C ASN A 129 -6.86 3.29 -12.44
N SER A 130 -5.95 4.03 -11.78
CA SER A 130 -4.78 4.69 -12.39
C SER A 130 -5.06 5.74 -13.49
N SER A 131 -6.31 6.11 -13.75
CA SER A 131 -6.63 7.10 -14.80
C SER A 131 -6.52 8.55 -14.31
N HIS A 132 -6.73 8.78 -13.03
CA HIS A 132 -6.77 10.10 -12.42
C HIS A 132 -5.73 10.23 -11.32
N LEU A 133 -5.34 11.48 -11.05
CA LEU A 133 -4.50 11.84 -9.92
C LEU A 133 -5.08 13.08 -9.26
N ALA A 134 -5.14 13.09 -7.94
CA ALA A 134 -5.49 14.27 -7.16
C ALA A 134 -4.25 14.82 -6.45
N THR A 135 -4.11 16.14 -6.42
CA THR A 135 -3.06 16.86 -5.68
C THR A 135 -3.69 17.90 -4.77
N GLY A 136 -3.27 17.94 -3.51
CA GLY A 136 -3.63 18.98 -2.55
C GLY A 136 -2.43 19.86 -2.23
N SER A 137 -2.66 21.18 -2.19
CA SER A 137 -1.60 22.17 -2.02
C SER A 137 -1.89 23.14 -0.86
N GLY A 138 -0.84 23.82 -0.42
CA GLY A 138 -0.92 24.98 0.48
C GLY A 138 -1.50 26.24 -0.17
N ASP A 139 -1.97 26.17 -1.42
CA ASP A 139 -2.75 27.23 -2.08
C ASP A 139 -4.25 27.10 -1.83
N ASN A 140 -4.64 26.18 -0.93
CA ASN A 140 -6.01 25.86 -0.53
C ASN A 140 -6.84 25.20 -1.64
N THR A 141 -6.21 24.80 -2.75
CA THR A 141 -6.88 24.14 -3.86
C THR A 141 -6.52 22.66 -3.96
N ILE A 142 -7.45 21.89 -4.51
CA ILE A 142 -7.18 20.55 -5.01
C ILE A 142 -7.24 20.60 -6.52
N ARG A 143 -6.29 19.93 -7.18
CA ARG A 143 -6.33 19.73 -8.63
C ARG A 143 -6.52 18.26 -8.93
N LEU A 144 -7.40 18.01 -9.89
CA LEU A 144 -7.61 16.69 -10.46
C LEU A 144 -6.98 16.67 -11.85
N TRP A 145 -6.20 15.64 -12.12
CA TRP A 145 -5.43 15.47 -13.34
C TRP A 145 -5.84 14.18 -14.05
N ASP A 146 -5.90 14.22 -15.38
CA ASP A 146 -5.96 13.02 -16.20
C ASP A 146 -4.53 12.58 -16.50
N ILE A 147 -4.18 11.36 -16.11
CA ILE A 147 -2.82 10.84 -16.25
C ILE A 147 -2.54 10.35 -17.66
N ASN A 148 -3.57 9.95 -18.40
CA ASN A 148 -3.39 9.46 -19.77
C ASN A 148 -3.08 10.62 -20.73
N THR A 149 -3.80 11.73 -20.58
CA THR A 149 -3.58 12.94 -21.38
C THR A 149 -2.60 13.92 -20.73
N GLN A 150 -2.27 13.72 -19.45
CA GLN A 150 -1.41 14.60 -18.65
C GLN A 150 -1.94 16.05 -18.60
N THR A 151 -3.26 16.19 -18.49
CA THR A 151 -3.94 17.50 -18.46
C THR A 151 -4.71 17.70 -17.16
N PRO A 152 -4.90 18.96 -16.71
CA PRO A 152 -5.79 19.26 -15.58
C PRO A 152 -7.25 19.06 -15.99
N ILE A 153 -8.00 18.29 -15.21
CA ILE A 153 -9.45 18.08 -15.37
C ILE A 153 -10.22 19.20 -14.67
N ALA A 154 -9.90 19.43 -13.39
CA ALA A 154 -10.64 20.36 -12.54
C ALA A 154 -9.72 20.98 -11.47
N THR A 155 -10.05 22.21 -11.07
CA THR A 155 -9.47 22.89 -9.90
C THR A 155 -10.58 23.15 -8.89
N LEU A 156 -10.48 22.52 -7.73
CA LEU A 156 -11.45 22.55 -6.64
C LEU A 156 -10.99 23.59 -5.62
N LYS A 157 -11.84 24.58 -5.34
CA LYS A 157 -11.51 25.77 -4.53
C LYS A 157 -12.39 25.90 -3.28
N ASP A 158 -13.03 24.81 -2.86
CA ASP A 158 -14.00 24.86 -1.77
C ASP A 158 -13.35 24.94 -0.37
N HIS A 159 -12.04 24.68 -0.27
CA HIS A 159 -11.30 24.81 0.98
C HIS A 159 -10.76 26.23 1.21
N THR A 160 -10.72 26.64 2.48
CA THR A 160 -10.24 27.97 2.87
C THR A 160 -8.80 27.98 3.39
N HIS A 161 -8.25 26.80 3.69
CA HIS A 161 -6.89 26.60 4.20
C HIS A 161 -6.20 25.41 3.51
N TRP A 162 -4.96 25.13 3.91
CA TRP A 162 -4.09 24.12 3.29
C TRP A 162 -4.72 22.74 3.27
N VAL A 163 -4.63 22.07 2.12
CA VAL A 163 -5.13 20.72 1.94
C VAL A 163 -4.07 19.72 2.38
N LEU A 164 -4.37 18.95 3.44
CA LEU A 164 -3.42 18.05 4.09
C LEU A 164 -3.51 16.61 3.60
N ALA A 165 -4.70 16.16 3.19
CA ALA A 165 -4.87 14.81 2.67
C ALA A 165 -5.86 14.78 1.50
N VAL A 166 -5.54 13.93 0.53
CA VAL A 166 -6.41 13.57 -0.59
C VAL A 166 -6.48 12.04 -0.66
N LEU A 167 -7.66 11.49 -0.86
CA LEU A 167 -7.88 10.05 -0.93
C LEU A 167 -9.04 9.73 -1.88
N PHE A 168 -8.81 8.79 -2.79
CA PHE A 168 -9.87 8.23 -3.61
C PHE A 168 -10.60 7.10 -2.88
N SER A 169 -11.90 6.97 -3.11
CA SER A 169 -12.65 5.82 -2.64
C SER A 169 -12.20 4.55 -3.38
N PRO A 170 -12.21 3.37 -2.73
CA PRO A 170 -11.77 2.12 -3.37
C PRO A 170 -12.60 1.71 -4.61
N ASP A 171 -13.81 2.24 -4.76
CA ASP A 171 -14.66 2.05 -5.95
C ASP A 171 -14.42 3.10 -7.06
N ASN A 172 -13.53 4.06 -6.81
CA ASN A 172 -13.18 5.18 -7.69
C ASN A 172 -14.34 6.13 -8.03
N LYS A 173 -15.36 6.24 -7.18
CA LYS A 173 -16.49 7.17 -7.39
C LYS A 173 -16.36 8.49 -6.65
N PHE A 174 -15.68 8.48 -5.51
CA PHE A 174 -15.55 9.65 -4.65
C PHE A 174 -14.09 10.03 -4.43
N LEU A 175 -13.84 11.32 -4.36
CA LEU A 175 -12.58 11.89 -3.89
C LEU A 175 -12.87 12.60 -2.57
N ALA A 176 -12.21 12.18 -1.49
CA ALA A 176 -12.26 12.87 -0.21
C ALA A 176 -11.01 13.73 -0.01
N THR A 177 -11.21 14.94 0.48
CA THR A 177 -10.13 15.88 0.78
C THR A 177 -10.28 16.43 2.19
N ALA A 178 -9.18 16.59 2.88
CA ALA A 178 -9.13 17.12 4.24
C ALA A 178 -8.18 18.31 4.31
N SER A 179 -8.57 19.31 5.10
CA SER A 179 -7.88 20.59 5.16
C SER A 179 -7.69 21.06 6.61
N MET A 180 -6.78 22.02 6.75
CA MET A 180 -6.61 22.79 7.98
C MET A 180 -7.86 23.60 8.36
N ASP A 181 -8.82 23.79 7.45
CA ASP A 181 -10.10 24.46 7.70
C ASP A 181 -11.13 23.62 8.48
N HIS A 182 -10.72 22.46 8.99
CA HIS A 182 -11.51 21.53 9.80
C HIS A 182 -12.59 20.77 9.01
N ASN A 183 -12.72 21.01 7.71
CA ASN A 183 -13.73 20.38 6.88
C ASN A 183 -13.15 19.24 6.06
N VAL A 184 -14.02 18.27 5.78
CA VAL A 184 -13.76 17.23 4.79
C VAL A 184 -14.73 17.41 3.63
N CYS A 185 -14.19 17.64 2.44
CA CYS A 185 -15.00 17.77 1.23
C CYS A 185 -15.01 16.45 0.46
N ILE A 186 -16.17 16.09 -0.08
CA ILE A 186 -16.36 14.92 -0.93
C ILE A 186 -16.75 15.38 -2.32
N TYR A 187 -15.99 14.93 -3.32
CA TYR A 187 -16.20 15.24 -4.73
C TYR A 187 -16.51 13.98 -5.53
N ASP A 188 -17.18 14.17 -6.66
CA ASP A 188 -17.24 13.16 -7.71
C ASP A 188 -15.90 13.11 -8.47
N THR A 189 -15.34 11.91 -8.61
CA THR A 189 -14.03 11.69 -9.24
C THR A 189 -14.00 12.05 -10.72
N HIS A 190 -15.11 11.90 -11.44
CA HIS A 190 -15.12 12.10 -12.89
C HIS A 190 -15.41 13.55 -13.27
N THR A 191 -16.28 14.21 -12.51
CA THR A 191 -16.72 15.57 -12.82
C THR A 191 -16.02 16.64 -11.99
N GLY A 192 -15.37 16.27 -10.88
CA GLY A 192 -14.82 17.22 -9.93
C GLY A 192 -15.89 18.05 -9.21
N LYS A 193 -17.16 17.67 -9.27
CA LYS A 193 -18.23 18.42 -8.59
C LYS A 193 -18.24 18.12 -7.10
N LEU A 194 -18.36 19.16 -6.28
CA LEU A 194 -18.57 19.03 -4.85
C LEU A 194 -19.92 18.35 -4.60
N LEU A 195 -19.89 17.24 -3.87
CA LEU A 195 -21.08 16.48 -3.50
C LEU A 195 -21.52 16.77 -2.08
N ASN A 196 -20.55 16.88 -1.16
CA ASN A 196 -20.84 17.04 0.25
C ASN A 196 -19.68 17.69 1.01
N VAL A 197 -20.00 18.40 2.09
CA VAL A 197 -19.04 18.96 3.04
C VAL A 197 -19.37 18.40 4.42
N LEU A 198 -18.44 17.65 4.97
CA LEU A 198 -18.55 17.06 6.30
C LEU A 198 -17.93 18.05 7.30
N THR A 199 -18.80 18.69 8.07
CA THR A 199 -18.41 19.67 9.09
C THR A 199 -18.43 19.06 10.49
N GLY A 200 -17.65 19.65 11.38
CA GLY A 200 -17.84 19.52 12.83
C GLY A 200 -16.60 19.17 13.62
N HIS A 201 -15.48 18.83 12.97
CA HIS A 201 -14.17 18.83 13.63
C HIS A 201 -13.87 20.22 14.19
N THR A 202 -13.09 20.26 15.27
CA THR A 202 -12.76 21.51 15.98
C THR A 202 -11.33 21.95 15.75
N LYS A 203 -10.51 21.10 15.13
CA LYS A 203 -9.14 21.36 14.68
C LYS A 203 -8.94 20.78 13.27
N GLU A 204 -7.74 20.99 12.74
CA GLU A 204 -7.31 20.49 11.43
C GLU A 204 -7.53 18.99 11.25
N VAL A 205 -8.02 18.61 10.07
CA VAL A 205 -8.17 17.20 9.70
C VAL A 205 -6.92 16.77 8.97
N THR A 206 -6.12 15.92 9.62
CA THR A 206 -4.79 15.52 9.15
C THR A 206 -4.80 14.30 8.22
N THR A 207 -5.81 13.43 8.34
CA THR A 207 -5.82 12.12 7.69
C THR A 207 -7.25 11.67 7.39
N LEU A 208 -7.37 10.84 6.35
CA LEU A 208 -8.64 10.28 5.88
C LEU A 208 -8.49 8.78 5.66
N CYS A 209 -9.59 8.04 5.80
CA CYS A 209 -9.65 6.62 5.45
C CYS A 209 -11.08 6.27 5.01
N PHE A 210 -11.21 5.56 3.89
CA PHE A 210 -12.50 5.00 3.46
C PHE A 210 -12.71 3.62 4.08
N GLU A 211 -13.97 3.27 4.30
CA GLU A 211 -14.36 1.90 4.59
C GLU A 211 -14.00 0.98 3.40
N PRO A 212 -13.40 -0.20 3.65
CA PRO A 212 -13.14 -1.19 2.62
C PRO A 212 -14.41 -1.59 1.86
N LEU A 213 -14.27 -1.71 0.53
CA LEU A 213 -15.40 -1.94 -0.38
C LEU A 213 -16.19 -3.22 -0.07
N HIS A 214 -15.51 -4.28 0.38
CA HIS A 214 -16.17 -5.55 0.70
C HIS A 214 -16.97 -5.55 2.02
N LEU A 215 -16.88 -4.48 2.82
CA LEU A 215 -17.69 -4.30 4.03
C LEU A 215 -18.96 -3.48 3.76
N LEU A 216 -19.06 -2.83 2.59
CA LEU A 216 -20.23 -2.05 2.21
C LEU A 216 -21.42 -2.99 1.93
N LYS A 217 -22.58 -2.67 2.52
CA LYS A 217 -23.83 -3.41 2.30
C LYS A 217 -24.42 -3.08 0.93
N GLU A 218 -24.81 -4.09 0.15
CA GLU A 218 -25.50 -3.92 -1.14
C GLU A 218 -26.79 -3.09 -1.02
N SER A 219 -27.49 -3.18 0.11
CA SER A 219 -28.70 -2.40 0.40
C SER A 219 -28.44 -0.89 0.50
N ASN A 220 -27.25 -0.50 0.97
CA ASN A 220 -26.84 0.91 1.05
C ASN A 220 -26.49 1.47 -0.34
N ILE A 221 -26.00 0.62 -1.26
CA ILE A 221 -25.68 0.98 -2.64
C ILE A 221 -26.95 1.04 -3.51
N LYS A 222 -27.91 0.12 -3.32
CA LYS A 222 -29.19 0.16 -4.05
C LYS A 222 -30.05 1.37 -3.68
N LYS A 223 -29.95 1.88 -2.44
CA LYS A 223 -30.54 3.18 -2.07
C LYS A 223 -29.86 4.32 -2.84
N SER A 224 -28.53 4.29 -3.00
CA SER A 224 -27.78 5.32 -3.73
C SER A 224 -28.15 5.40 -5.22
N THR A 225 -28.38 4.27 -5.91
CA THR A 225 -28.78 4.28 -7.33
C THR A 225 -30.19 4.84 -7.54
N VAL A 226 -31.11 4.62 -6.58
CA VAL A 226 -32.46 5.23 -6.59
C VAL A 226 -32.40 6.73 -6.30
N PHE A 227 -31.56 7.16 -5.35
CA PHE A 227 -31.37 8.59 -5.04
C PHE A 227 -30.66 9.36 -6.17
N VAL A 228 -29.66 8.76 -6.82
CA VAL A 228 -28.99 9.35 -8.00
C VAL A 228 -29.94 9.44 -9.20
N LYS A 229 -30.81 8.44 -9.41
CA LYS A 229 -31.88 8.51 -10.44
C LYS A 229 -32.95 9.56 -10.10
N LYS A 230 -33.32 9.74 -8.83
CA LYS A 230 -34.22 10.84 -8.39
C LYS A 230 -33.58 12.22 -8.61
N ARG A 231 -32.29 12.39 -8.30
CA ARG A 231 -31.56 13.64 -8.57
C ARG A 231 -31.43 13.92 -10.09
N LYS A 232 -31.18 12.91 -10.93
CA LYS A 232 -31.22 13.08 -12.41
C LYS A 232 -32.61 13.44 -12.95
N LYS A 233 -33.71 13.00 -12.32
CA LYS A 233 -35.07 13.42 -12.70
C LYS A 233 -35.38 14.88 -12.33
N ILE A 234 -34.87 15.36 -11.19
CA ILE A 234 -35.06 16.77 -10.76
C ILE A 234 -34.32 17.75 -11.70
N TYR A 235 -33.21 17.34 -12.32
CA TYR A 235 -32.45 18.14 -13.28
C TYR A 235 -32.92 18.02 -14.74
N LYS A 236 -33.93 17.20 -15.06
CA LYS A 236 -34.55 17.12 -16.39
C LYS A 236 -35.91 17.83 -16.50
N GLY A 237 -36.33 18.56 -15.46
CA GLY A 237 -37.66 19.19 -15.37
C GLY A 237 -37.67 20.73 -15.33
N LYS A 238 -36.67 21.41 -15.88
CA LYS A 238 -36.70 22.87 -16.09
C LYS A 238 -36.07 23.22 -17.43
N ASN A 239 -36.89 23.18 -18.48
CA ASN A 239 -36.82 24.02 -19.67
C ASN A 239 -38.14 23.87 -20.44
N GLY A 240 -38.87 24.97 -20.58
CA GLY A 240 -40.09 25.05 -21.40
C GLY A 240 -41.21 25.86 -20.73
N ASN A 241 -41.32 27.12 -21.14
CA ASN A 241 -42.41 28.05 -20.83
C ASN A 241 -43.76 27.50 -21.32
N GLU A 242 -44.85 27.74 -20.57
CA GLU A 242 -46.09 28.24 -21.15
C GLU A 242 -47.05 28.81 -20.09
N ILE A 243 -47.78 29.82 -20.53
CA ILE A 243 -48.70 30.72 -19.85
C ILE A 243 -50.03 29.99 -19.58
N ASP A 244 -50.62 30.09 -18.37
CA ASP A 244 -52.02 30.55 -18.24
C ASP A 244 -52.57 30.69 -16.81
N LYS A 245 -53.52 31.62 -16.72
CA LYS A 245 -54.28 32.06 -15.54
C LYS A 245 -55.16 30.96 -14.92
N LYS A 246 -55.24 30.92 -13.59
CA LYS A 246 -56.52 30.91 -12.83
C LYS A 246 -56.35 31.11 -11.32
N LYS A 247 -57.11 32.09 -10.81
CA LYS A 247 -57.38 32.42 -9.40
C LYS A 247 -58.05 31.25 -8.66
N SER A 248 -57.79 31.08 -7.36
CA SER A 248 -58.72 31.45 -6.26
C SER A 248 -58.55 30.64 -4.95
N LYS A 249 -58.66 31.36 -3.81
CA LYS A 249 -59.01 30.97 -2.40
C LYS A 249 -57.93 30.28 -1.55
N MET A 250 -57.35 30.98 -0.56
CA MET A 250 -57.74 31.11 0.87
C MET A 250 -57.61 29.77 1.62
N VAL A 251 -56.85 29.62 2.72
CA VAL A 251 -57.00 30.27 4.06
C VAL A 251 -55.68 30.16 4.88
N GLU A 252 -55.48 31.15 5.76
CA GLU A 252 -54.69 31.28 7.02
C GLU A 252 -54.27 29.96 7.71
N ASN A 253 -53.19 29.78 8.48
CA ASN A 253 -52.49 30.51 9.56
C ASN A 253 -51.10 29.79 9.69
N SER A 254 -49.97 30.33 10.17
CA SER A 254 -49.73 31.15 11.35
C SER A 254 -48.34 31.82 11.30
N GLU A 255 -48.29 33.08 11.74
CA GLU A 255 -47.11 33.80 12.26
C GLU A 255 -46.57 33.08 13.53
N ASN A 256 -45.38 33.22 14.10
CA ASN A 256 -44.33 34.24 14.25
C ASN A 256 -43.06 33.43 14.65
N LYS A 257 -41.79 33.82 14.45
CA LYS A 257 -41.14 34.99 15.06
C LYS A 257 -39.73 35.14 14.46
N LEU A 258 -39.46 36.28 13.83
CA LEU A 258 -38.10 36.79 13.58
C LEU A 258 -37.55 37.39 14.87
N THR A 259 -36.26 37.24 15.14
CA THR A 259 -35.48 38.27 15.83
C THR A 259 -34.13 38.43 15.16
N SER A 260 -33.81 39.69 14.93
CA SER A 260 -32.75 40.30 14.15
C SER A 260 -31.38 40.26 14.83
N LEU A 261 -30.30 40.16 14.04
CA LEU A 261 -28.95 40.53 14.46
C LEU A 261 -28.39 41.59 13.51
N GLN A 262 -28.01 42.70 14.12
CA GLN A 262 -27.53 43.95 13.56
C GLN A 262 -26.15 43.80 12.93
N GLU A 263 -25.94 44.59 11.88
CA GLU A 263 -24.66 44.88 11.24
C GLU A 263 -23.68 45.52 12.24
N ILE A 264 -22.46 44.97 12.34
CA ILE A 264 -21.31 45.68 12.90
C ILE A 264 -20.15 45.51 11.92
N LYS A 265 -19.79 46.62 11.27
CA LYS A 265 -18.52 46.83 10.56
C LYS A 265 -17.37 46.70 11.56
N ASN A 266 -16.23 46.11 11.15
CA ASN A 266 -14.96 46.39 11.82
C ASN A 266 -13.82 46.40 10.81
N ASP A 267 -13.07 47.50 10.88
CA ASP A 267 -11.88 47.86 10.13
C ASP A 267 -10.67 46.99 10.46
N VAL A 268 -9.76 46.91 9.49
CA VAL A 268 -8.44 46.27 9.56
C VAL A 268 -7.43 47.23 10.19
N PRO A 269 -6.49 46.73 11.02
CA PRO A 269 -5.14 47.26 10.97
C PRO A 269 -4.05 46.19 10.86
N SER A 270 -3.10 46.50 9.98
CA SER A 270 -1.79 45.89 9.72
C SER A 270 -0.76 46.21 10.81
N GLY A 271 0.17 45.28 11.08
CA GLY A 271 1.43 45.57 11.79
C GLY A 271 2.22 44.35 12.22
N ASP A 272 3.43 44.19 11.66
CA ASP A 272 4.48 43.23 12.02
C ASP A 272 5.13 43.54 13.39
N ALA A 273 5.63 42.51 14.10
CA ALA A 273 7.00 42.45 14.69
C ALA A 273 7.21 41.29 15.71
N HIS A 274 8.47 40.83 15.74
CA HIS A 274 9.10 39.81 16.59
C HIS A 274 9.00 39.99 18.12
N GLY A 275 9.15 38.89 18.89
CA GLY A 275 9.67 38.93 20.27
C GLY A 275 9.45 37.66 21.12
N GLN A 276 10.55 37.04 21.59
CA GLN A 276 10.60 35.96 22.57
C GLN A 276 10.25 36.42 24.00
N GLY A 277 9.74 35.52 24.86
CA GLY A 277 9.79 35.70 26.33
C GLY A 277 8.90 34.75 27.12
N ARG A 278 9.53 33.85 27.90
CA ARG A 278 8.88 33.00 28.93
C ARG A 278 8.47 33.82 30.15
N GLY A 279 7.38 33.41 30.82
CA GLY A 279 7.05 33.83 32.18
C GLY A 279 5.78 33.16 32.69
N GLU A 280 5.93 32.22 33.62
CA GLU A 280 4.85 31.60 34.39
C GLU A 280 4.24 32.61 35.38
N LYS A 281 2.92 32.70 35.44
CA LYS A 281 2.17 32.99 36.67
C LYS A 281 0.83 32.26 36.63
N GLU A 282 0.62 31.39 37.60
CA GLU A 282 -0.65 30.80 37.97
C GLU A 282 -1.52 31.85 38.66
N ASP A 283 -2.79 31.96 38.25
CA ASP A 283 -3.85 32.48 39.10
C ASP A 283 -5.08 31.57 38.94
N LYS A 284 -5.47 30.96 40.06
CA LYS A 284 -6.65 30.10 40.20
C LYS A 284 -7.90 30.95 40.23
N PHE A 285 -8.81 30.72 39.29
CA PHE A 285 -10.23 31.00 39.47
C PHE A 285 -11.03 29.77 39.04
N ASP A 286 -11.50 29.02 40.04
CA ASP A 286 -12.51 27.97 39.88
C ASP A 286 -13.85 28.65 39.60
N ASN A 287 -14.35 28.54 38.36
CA ASN A 287 -15.78 28.53 38.03
C ASN A 287 -15.99 28.13 36.54
N VAL A 288 -16.39 26.87 36.35
CA VAL A 288 -17.13 26.32 35.20
C VAL A 288 -16.68 26.81 33.81
N GLN A 289 -15.48 26.43 33.39
CA GLN A 289 -15.13 26.35 31.97
C GLN A 289 -15.41 24.93 31.48
N LYS A 290 -16.44 24.75 30.64
CA LYS A 290 -16.51 23.61 29.72
C LYS A 290 -15.24 23.68 28.87
N ASP A 291 -14.25 22.84 29.15
CA ASP A 291 -13.01 22.74 28.36
C ASP A 291 -13.35 22.43 26.89
N VAL A 292 -13.37 23.48 26.06
CA VAL A 292 -13.37 23.41 24.60
C VAL A 292 -11.98 22.98 24.13
N ARG A 293 -11.58 21.73 24.42
CA ARG A 293 -10.30 21.17 23.93
C ARG A 293 -10.34 19.67 23.70
N LYS A 294 -10.93 19.18 22.59
CA LYS A 294 -10.51 17.89 21.97
C LYS A 294 -10.78 17.85 20.46
N ASP A 295 -9.74 17.61 19.66
CA ASP A 295 -9.89 16.97 18.33
C ASP A 295 -8.95 15.77 18.14
N GLY A 296 -8.68 15.07 19.24
CA GLY A 296 -8.21 13.69 19.20
C GLY A 296 -9.37 12.73 18.90
N SER A 297 -10.28 13.13 18.00
CA SER A 297 -11.54 12.44 17.72
C SER A 297 -11.55 11.87 16.30
N ILE A 298 -12.06 10.66 16.16
CA ILE A 298 -12.28 10.03 14.85
C ILE A 298 -13.76 10.07 14.58
N ARG A 299 -14.16 10.58 13.41
CA ARG A 299 -15.56 10.62 13.00
C ARG A 299 -15.81 9.62 11.89
N ILE A 300 -16.82 8.79 12.07
CA ILE A 300 -17.31 7.87 11.05
C ILE A 300 -18.54 8.51 10.44
N ASN A 301 -18.45 8.89 9.17
CA ASN A 301 -19.48 9.66 8.48
C ASN A 301 -20.08 8.84 7.35
N ASN A 302 -21.40 8.87 7.22
CA ASN A 302 -22.09 8.33 6.06
C ASN A 302 -22.16 9.39 4.96
N ILE A 303 -21.38 9.18 3.91
CA ILE A 303 -21.23 10.10 2.77
C ILE A 303 -22.57 10.40 2.09
N LEU A 304 -23.48 9.42 2.01
CA LEU A 304 -24.75 9.56 1.28
C LEU A 304 -25.78 10.39 2.06
N ASN A 305 -25.78 10.27 3.39
CA ASN A 305 -26.76 10.92 4.25
C ASN A 305 -26.23 12.21 4.88
N ASN A 306 -24.94 12.50 4.75
CA ASN A 306 -24.25 13.58 5.44
C ASN A 306 -24.39 13.53 6.98
N ASN A 307 -24.48 12.33 7.53
CA ASN A 307 -24.65 12.13 8.97
C ASN A 307 -23.36 11.57 9.58
N VAL A 308 -23.05 12.03 10.79
CA VAL A 308 -22.01 11.45 11.63
C VAL A 308 -22.62 10.22 12.30
N ASP A 309 -22.20 9.03 11.89
CA ASP A 309 -22.69 7.78 12.47
C ASP A 309 -22.11 7.60 13.88
N LYS A 310 -20.80 7.88 14.04
CA LYS A 310 -20.09 7.74 15.32
C LYS A 310 -18.95 8.72 15.49
N VAL A 311 -18.65 9.04 16.74
CA VAL A 311 -17.47 9.79 17.16
C VAL A 311 -16.68 8.95 18.16
N LEU A 312 -15.47 8.56 17.80
CA LEU A 312 -14.55 7.84 18.68
C LEU A 312 -13.60 8.87 19.32
N SER A 313 -13.75 9.09 20.62
CA SER A 313 -12.91 10.00 21.38
C SER A 313 -12.04 9.22 22.36
N GLY A 314 -10.75 9.49 22.38
CA GLY A 314 -9.86 8.95 23.42
C GLY A 314 -8.39 9.28 23.23
N HIS A 315 -7.98 9.79 22.07
CA HIS A 315 -6.69 10.46 21.95
C HIS A 315 -6.75 11.82 22.66
N THR A 316 -5.65 12.19 23.32
CA THR A 316 -5.53 13.49 24.02
C THR A 316 -4.97 14.58 23.12
N ASN A 317 -4.33 14.20 22.01
CA ASN A 317 -3.73 15.09 21.04
C ASN A 317 -4.15 14.74 19.61
N THR A 318 -3.68 15.55 18.64
CA THR A 318 -3.99 15.41 17.22
C THR A 318 -3.66 14.02 16.68
N ILE A 319 -4.61 13.41 16.00
CA ILE A 319 -4.43 12.14 15.30
C ILE A 319 -3.54 12.40 14.08
N THR A 320 -2.58 11.52 13.82
CA THR A 320 -1.62 11.66 12.71
C THR A 320 -1.96 10.76 11.54
N CYS A 321 -2.39 9.52 11.79
CA CYS A 321 -2.81 8.57 10.77
C CYS A 321 -3.99 7.73 11.26
N ILE A 322 -4.89 7.38 10.33
CA ILE A 322 -6.03 6.48 10.56
C ILE A 322 -6.06 5.44 9.45
N LEU A 323 -6.29 4.18 9.82
CA LEU A 323 -6.47 3.07 8.90
C LEU A 323 -7.68 2.22 9.30
N TRP A 324 -8.36 1.68 8.30
CA TRP A 324 -9.51 0.80 8.49
C TRP A 324 -9.10 -0.65 8.16
N SER A 325 -9.42 -1.58 9.06
CA SER A 325 -9.16 -3.02 8.91
C SER A 325 -10.06 -3.66 7.86
N GLY A 326 -9.53 -4.63 7.12
CA GLY A 326 -10.34 -5.40 6.17
C GLY A 326 -11.08 -6.58 6.80
N LYS A 327 -10.95 -6.83 8.11
CA LYS A 327 -11.60 -7.98 8.77
C LYS A 327 -13.13 -7.91 8.64
N ASN A 328 -13.77 -9.09 8.70
CA ASN A 328 -15.21 -9.29 8.57
C ASN A 328 -16.03 -8.22 9.31
N GLU A 329 -17.24 -7.94 8.82
CA GLU A 329 -18.17 -6.94 9.37
C GLU A 329 -18.22 -6.94 10.91
N LYS A 330 -18.36 -8.12 11.54
CA LYS A 330 -18.44 -8.26 13.01
C LYS A 330 -17.16 -7.82 13.76
N ASN A 331 -16.00 -7.96 13.15
CA ASN A 331 -14.68 -7.66 13.73
C ASN A 331 -13.98 -6.50 13.01
N SER A 332 -14.74 -5.58 12.42
CA SER A 332 -14.22 -4.38 11.77
C SER A 332 -13.53 -3.49 12.81
N ARG A 333 -12.31 -3.05 12.49
CA ARG A 333 -11.44 -2.28 13.39
C ARG A 333 -10.94 -1.02 12.72
N ILE A 334 -10.74 0.02 13.51
CA ILE A 334 -9.99 1.21 13.11
C ILE A 334 -8.69 1.25 13.91
N TYR A 335 -7.60 1.55 13.23
CA TYR A 335 -6.29 1.78 13.82
C TYR A 335 -5.99 3.28 13.74
N SER A 336 -5.57 3.89 14.83
CA SER A 336 -5.20 5.30 14.86
C SER A 336 -3.88 5.51 15.59
N SER A 337 -3.08 6.44 15.09
CA SER A 337 -1.88 6.94 15.74
C SER A 337 -2.03 8.44 16.04
N SER A 338 -1.37 8.91 17.10
CA SER A 338 -1.50 10.30 17.53
C SER A 338 -0.18 10.89 18.03
N ARG A 339 -0.13 12.21 18.09
CA ARG A 339 0.93 12.97 18.77
C ARG A 339 0.87 12.83 20.30
N ASP A 340 -0.10 12.10 20.85
CA ASP A 340 -0.12 11.71 22.27
C ASP A 340 0.77 10.48 22.57
N THR A 341 1.62 10.07 21.62
CA THR A 341 2.55 8.94 21.70
C THR A 341 1.87 7.56 21.74
N THR A 342 0.55 7.49 21.52
CA THR A 342 -0.20 6.24 21.55
C THR A 342 -0.65 5.76 20.17
N VAL A 343 -0.80 4.45 20.05
CA VAL A 343 -1.52 3.81 18.94
C VAL A 343 -2.73 3.11 19.52
N LYS A 344 -3.93 3.45 19.03
CA LYS A 344 -5.19 2.92 19.53
C LYS A 344 -5.88 2.05 18.48
N ILE A 345 -6.54 1.00 18.94
CA ILE A 345 -7.32 0.08 18.12
C ILE A 345 -8.76 0.12 18.62
N TRP A 346 -9.69 0.40 17.70
CA TRP A 346 -11.09 0.64 18.00
C TRP A 346 -11.96 -0.43 17.36
N ASN A 347 -13.03 -0.83 18.04
CA ASN A 347 -14.11 -1.60 17.45
C ASN A 347 -15.09 -0.64 16.77
N VAL A 348 -15.32 -0.80 15.46
CA VAL A 348 -16.24 0.08 14.71
C VAL A 348 -17.69 -0.15 15.13
N ASN A 349 -18.09 -1.40 15.35
CA ASN A 349 -19.48 -1.77 15.61
C ASN A 349 -19.98 -1.31 16.97
N GLU A 350 -19.11 -1.35 17.98
CA GLU A 350 -19.43 -0.90 19.33
C GLU A 350 -19.00 0.56 19.56
N GLY A 351 -17.94 1.02 18.87
CA GLY A 351 -17.29 2.31 19.15
C GLY A 351 -16.35 2.26 20.36
N THR A 352 -16.02 1.05 20.84
CA THR A 352 -15.20 0.81 22.04
C THR A 352 -13.71 0.78 21.70
N LEU A 353 -12.88 1.17 22.65
CA LEU A 353 -11.43 1.03 22.56
C LEU A 353 -11.04 -0.42 22.92
N LEU A 354 -10.41 -1.13 21.99
CA LEU A 354 -9.96 -2.51 22.17
C LEU A 354 -8.54 -2.59 22.72
N TYR A 355 -7.67 -1.67 22.31
CA TYR A 355 -6.26 -1.70 22.66
C TYR A 355 -5.65 -0.30 22.69
N ASP A 356 -4.85 -0.05 23.71
CA ASP A 356 -4.08 1.18 23.89
C ASP A 356 -2.59 0.86 23.97
N PHE A 357 -1.87 1.12 22.89
CA PHE A 357 -0.44 0.86 22.81
C PHE A 357 0.36 2.10 23.22
N LYS A 358 1.08 2.00 24.33
CA LYS A 358 1.96 3.05 24.88
C LYS A 358 3.44 2.68 24.81
N GLY A 359 3.89 2.16 23.67
CA GLY A 359 5.30 1.77 23.49
C GLY A 359 6.20 2.87 22.94
N HIS A 360 5.65 3.89 22.26
CA HIS A 360 6.42 5.01 21.71
C HIS A 360 6.67 6.07 22.78
N LYS A 361 7.88 6.66 22.79
CA LYS A 361 8.25 7.70 23.74
C LYS A 361 8.00 9.12 23.21
N HIS A 362 7.77 9.25 21.91
CA HIS A 362 7.51 10.52 21.25
C HIS A 362 6.31 10.39 20.31
N TRP A 363 5.98 11.46 19.60
CA TRP A 363 4.87 11.50 18.64
C TRP A 363 4.96 10.38 17.62
N VAL A 364 3.82 9.77 17.32
CA VAL A 364 3.72 8.75 16.28
C VAL A 364 3.34 9.44 14.98
N ASN A 365 4.21 9.38 13.97
CA ASN A 365 4.05 10.14 12.72
C ASN A 365 3.32 9.35 11.63
N CYS A 366 3.57 8.05 11.56
CA CYS A 366 3.07 7.22 10.50
C CYS A 366 2.52 5.90 11.02
N LEU A 367 1.51 5.40 10.32
CA LEU A 367 0.90 4.10 10.53
C LEU A 367 0.69 3.44 9.17
N SER A 368 0.99 2.15 9.04
CA SER A 368 0.67 1.37 7.84
C SER A 368 0.20 -0.03 8.21
N LEU A 369 -0.70 -0.57 7.38
CA LEU A 369 -1.31 -1.88 7.54
C LEU A 369 -0.82 -2.81 6.42
N ASN A 370 -0.58 -4.08 6.73
CA ASN A 370 -0.11 -5.04 5.74
C ASN A 370 -1.07 -5.22 4.54
N SER A 371 -2.37 -5.06 4.75
CA SER A 371 -3.41 -5.11 3.71
C SER A 371 -3.74 -3.75 3.08
N GLU A 372 -3.08 -2.66 3.49
CA GLU A 372 -3.45 -1.29 3.11
C GLU A 372 -3.56 -1.09 1.60
N ARG A 373 -2.59 -1.57 0.81
CA ARG A 373 -2.59 -1.43 -0.65
C ARG A 373 -3.81 -2.13 -1.27
N ILE A 374 -4.18 -3.30 -0.77
CA ILE A 374 -5.32 -4.07 -1.31
C ILE A 374 -6.63 -3.37 -0.94
N LEU A 375 -6.75 -2.84 0.28
CA LEU A 375 -7.95 -2.12 0.71
C LEU A 375 -8.14 -0.81 -0.05
N LYS A 376 -7.04 -0.09 -0.34
CA LYS A 376 -7.07 1.12 -1.18
C LYS A 376 -7.46 0.81 -2.64
N ASN A 377 -6.96 -0.30 -3.18
CA ASN A 377 -7.24 -0.70 -4.55
C ASN A 377 -8.64 -1.30 -4.73
N GLY A 378 -9.17 -1.94 -3.69
CA GLY A 378 -10.47 -2.62 -3.71
C GLY A 378 -10.51 -3.73 -4.76
N ILE A 379 -11.03 -3.38 -5.94
CA ILE A 379 -11.25 -4.30 -7.07
C ILE A 379 -10.19 -4.15 -8.16
N TYR A 380 -9.55 -2.98 -8.19
CA TYR A 380 -8.59 -2.58 -9.19
C TYR A 380 -7.25 -3.28 -8.93
N ASN A 381 -7.23 -4.58 -9.15
CA ASN A 381 -6.01 -5.35 -9.35
C ASN A 381 -5.39 -4.97 -10.69
N LEU A 382 -4.10 -5.27 -10.84
CA LEU A 382 -3.34 -4.97 -12.05
C LEU A 382 -4.07 -5.41 -13.32
N ASP A 383 -4.63 -6.62 -13.33
CA ASP A 383 -5.38 -7.19 -14.45
C ASP A 383 -6.64 -6.37 -14.78
N VAL A 384 -7.38 -5.91 -13.76
CA VAL A 384 -8.61 -5.14 -13.96
C VAL A 384 -8.30 -3.74 -14.51
N VAL A 385 -7.23 -3.12 -14.02
CA VAL A 385 -6.82 -1.78 -14.45
C VAL A 385 -6.34 -1.80 -15.90
N ILE A 386 -5.54 -2.80 -16.26
CA ILE A 386 -4.96 -2.91 -17.60
C ILE A 386 -6.02 -3.37 -18.60
N ASN A 387 -6.79 -4.42 -18.29
CA ASN A 387 -7.73 -5.03 -19.23
C ASN A 387 -9.09 -4.30 -19.25
N LYS A 388 -9.28 -3.28 -18.37
CA LYS A 388 -10.51 -2.48 -18.25
C LYS A 388 -11.80 -3.31 -18.20
N ILE A 389 -11.73 -4.50 -17.58
CA ILE A 389 -12.83 -5.46 -17.53
C ILE A 389 -14.00 -4.85 -16.76
N HIS A 390 -15.21 -4.92 -17.34
CA HIS A 390 -16.43 -4.54 -16.64
C HIS A 390 -16.77 -5.59 -15.60
N ILE A 391 -16.98 -5.18 -14.34
CA ILE A 391 -17.21 -6.10 -13.23
C ILE A 391 -18.61 -5.84 -12.69
N GLU A 392 -19.49 -6.83 -12.82
CA GLU A 392 -20.88 -6.69 -12.38
C GLU A 392 -21.01 -6.71 -10.86
N ASN A 393 -20.30 -7.60 -10.15
CA ASN A 393 -20.33 -7.68 -8.70
C ASN A 393 -19.04 -7.16 -8.03
N HIS A 394 -18.98 -5.85 -7.86
CA HIS A 394 -17.84 -5.15 -7.28
C HIS A 394 -17.50 -5.62 -5.84
N ILE A 395 -18.51 -5.82 -4.97
CA ILE A 395 -18.30 -6.15 -3.55
C ILE A 395 -17.71 -7.56 -3.40
N GLU A 396 -18.31 -8.54 -4.08
CA GLU A 396 -17.90 -9.95 -3.97
C GLU A 396 -16.48 -10.17 -4.48
N LYS A 397 -16.11 -9.56 -5.62
CA LYS A 397 -14.74 -9.64 -6.14
C LYS A 397 -13.73 -9.03 -5.17
N SER A 398 -14.03 -7.88 -4.58
CA SER A 398 -13.19 -7.27 -3.53
C SER A 398 -13.01 -8.21 -2.32
N LYS A 399 -14.08 -8.92 -1.92
CA LYS A 399 -14.06 -9.87 -0.81
C LYS A 399 -13.15 -11.07 -1.11
N ILE A 400 -13.24 -11.63 -2.32
CA ILE A 400 -12.40 -12.74 -2.77
C ILE A 400 -10.91 -12.33 -2.77
N ILE A 401 -10.58 -11.14 -3.27
CA ILE A 401 -9.20 -10.62 -3.30
C ILE A 401 -8.64 -10.50 -1.88
N PHE A 402 -9.42 -9.90 -0.97
CA PHE A 402 -8.99 -9.73 0.41
C PHE A 402 -8.84 -11.08 1.15
N GLN A 403 -9.75 -12.03 0.91
CA GLN A 403 -9.65 -13.38 1.49
C GLN A 403 -8.42 -14.14 0.98
N LYS A 404 -8.12 -14.07 -0.33
CA LYS A 404 -6.89 -14.65 -0.91
C LYS A 404 -5.64 -14.09 -0.23
N PHE A 405 -5.61 -12.78 0.04
CA PHE A 405 -4.52 -12.15 0.77
C PHE A 405 -4.41 -12.65 2.22
N LEU A 406 -5.53 -12.72 2.94
CA LEU A 406 -5.54 -13.18 4.34
C LEU A 406 -5.16 -14.67 4.48
N ILE A 407 -5.45 -15.50 3.48
CA ILE A 407 -4.94 -16.89 3.44
C ILE A 407 -3.41 -16.89 3.31
N SER A 408 -2.85 -15.98 2.50
CA SER A 408 -1.40 -15.84 2.34
C SER A 408 -0.69 -15.23 3.56
N GLN A 409 -1.41 -14.43 4.35
CA GLN A 409 -0.90 -13.69 5.51
C GLN A 409 -1.72 -14.04 6.74
N THR A 410 -1.15 -14.81 7.68
CA THR A 410 -1.90 -15.41 8.79
C THR A 410 -2.78 -14.43 9.59
N ASN A 411 -2.32 -13.20 9.81
CA ASN A 411 -3.03 -12.15 10.55
C ASN A 411 -2.74 -10.75 9.98
N GLU A 412 -3.61 -9.78 10.32
CA GLU A 412 -3.33 -8.35 10.09
C GLU A 412 -2.22 -7.86 11.01
N LYS A 413 -1.33 -7.03 10.45
CA LYS A 413 -0.19 -6.45 11.15
C LYS A 413 -0.12 -4.98 10.84
N ILE A 414 0.17 -4.19 11.86
CA ILE A 414 0.36 -2.75 11.73
C ILE A 414 1.80 -2.39 12.08
N VAL A 415 2.36 -1.41 11.37
CA VAL A 415 3.64 -0.81 11.70
C VAL A 415 3.41 0.65 12.01
N SER A 416 4.00 1.12 13.11
CA SER A 416 3.94 2.51 13.54
C SER A 416 5.35 3.05 13.68
N GLY A 417 5.59 4.28 13.21
CA GLY A 417 6.88 4.96 13.29
C GLY A 417 6.77 6.26 14.09
N SER A 418 7.78 6.56 14.89
CA SER A 418 7.79 7.70 15.80
C SER A 418 9.01 8.61 15.59
N ASP A 419 8.88 9.84 16.09
CA ASP A 419 9.95 10.83 16.19
C ASP A 419 11.16 10.35 17.00
N ASP A 420 10.99 9.38 17.91
CA ASP A 420 12.11 8.82 18.69
C ASP A 420 13.04 7.90 17.85
N GLY A 421 12.79 7.78 16.55
CA GLY A 421 13.55 6.94 15.64
C GLY A 421 13.19 5.45 15.72
N THR A 422 12.18 5.08 16.52
CA THR A 422 11.74 3.70 16.66
C THR A 422 10.57 3.38 15.75
N LEU A 423 10.47 2.11 15.34
CA LEU A 423 9.22 1.57 14.82
C LEU A 423 8.73 0.45 15.73
N HIS A 424 7.41 0.24 15.72
CA HIS A 424 6.78 -0.88 16.40
C HIS A 424 5.91 -1.65 15.41
N LEU A 425 6.18 -2.95 15.28
CA LEU A 425 5.35 -3.91 14.55
C LEU A 425 4.38 -4.55 15.54
N ILE A 426 3.09 -4.34 15.35
CA ILE A 426 2.04 -4.90 16.20
C ILE A 426 1.27 -5.94 15.39
N ASN A 427 1.35 -7.20 15.82
CA ASN A 427 0.61 -8.30 15.24
C ASN A 427 -0.75 -8.45 15.95
N CYS A 428 -1.83 -8.37 15.17
CA CYS A 428 -3.20 -8.49 15.67
C CYS A 428 -3.67 -9.95 15.59
N LEU A 429 -3.36 -10.72 16.63
CA LEU A 429 -3.67 -12.15 16.72
C LEU A 429 -5.18 -12.41 16.89
N LYS A 430 -5.57 -13.68 16.78
CA LYS A 430 -6.92 -14.15 17.10
C LYS A 430 -7.18 -13.95 18.61
N ASN A 431 -8.42 -13.63 18.99
CA ASN A 431 -8.87 -13.33 20.36
C ASN A 431 -8.45 -11.95 20.93
N ASN A 432 -8.30 -10.92 20.09
CA ASN A 432 -7.94 -9.55 20.53
C ASN A 432 -6.63 -9.48 21.34
N THR A 433 -5.71 -10.43 21.12
CA THR A 433 -4.36 -10.37 21.69
C THR A 433 -3.42 -9.65 20.73
N TYR A 434 -2.52 -8.84 21.28
CA TYR A 434 -1.62 -7.98 20.51
C TYR A 434 -0.19 -8.25 20.93
N LYS A 435 0.65 -8.61 19.96
CA LYS A 435 2.10 -8.78 20.17
C LYS A 435 2.84 -7.66 19.49
N SER A 436 3.54 -6.84 20.26
CA SER A 436 4.41 -5.80 19.74
C SER A 436 5.85 -6.29 19.60
N THR A 437 6.54 -5.81 18.57
CA THR A 437 7.98 -6.04 18.34
C THR A 437 8.60 -4.72 17.99
N ARG A 438 9.66 -4.34 18.71
CA ARG A 438 10.35 -3.07 18.52
C ARG A 438 11.41 -3.21 17.44
N LEU A 439 11.39 -2.29 16.48
CA LEU A 439 12.29 -2.19 15.34
C LEU A 439 13.27 -1.05 15.63
N LEU A 440 14.54 -1.39 15.84
CA LEU A 440 15.59 -0.43 16.16
C LEU A 440 16.57 -0.31 15.00
N GLY A 441 16.92 0.91 14.62
CA GLY A 441 17.99 1.13 13.64
C GLY A 441 18.07 2.53 13.03
N HIS A 442 17.01 3.32 13.04
CA HIS A 442 17.08 4.73 12.61
C HIS A 442 17.72 5.60 13.69
N GLN A 443 18.45 6.62 13.25
CA GLN A 443 19.17 7.55 14.14
C GLN A 443 18.40 8.85 14.38
N GLN A 444 17.39 9.12 13.57
CA GLN A 444 16.57 10.33 13.58
C GLN A 444 15.08 9.95 13.42
N PRO A 445 14.15 10.91 13.53
CA PRO A 445 12.71 10.66 13.39
C PRO A 445 12.34 9.78 12.20
N VAL A 446 11.47 8.81 12.44
CA VAL A 446 10.82 8.05 11.38
C VAL A 446 9.55 8.77 11.00
N ILE A 447 9.44 9.11 9.72
CA ILE A 447 8.37 9.98 9.23
C ILE A 447 7.37 9.24 8.35
N HIS A 448 7.80 8.17 7.68
CA HIS A 448 6.93 7.35 6.85
C HIS A 448 7.38 5.91 6.88
N ALA A 449 6.42 4.99 6.98
CA ALA A 449 6.66 3.56 6.91
C ALA A 449 5.50 2.91 6.16
N LEU A 450 5.81 1.99 5.24
CA LEU A 450 4.81 1.29 4.45
C LEU A 450 5.14 -0.19 4.32
N PHE A 451 4.10 -1.02 4.44
CA PHE A 451 4.19 -2.41 4.01
C PHE A 451 4.28 -2.50 2.48
N SER A 452 5.02 -3.52 2.02
CA SER A 452 4.94 -3.94 0.63
C SER A 452 3.54 -4.48 0.31
N PRO A 453 3.06 -4.40 -0.95
CA PRO A 453 1.74 -4.92 -1.34
C PRO A 453 1.44 -6.36 -0.91
N ASN A 454 2.46 -7.21 -0.84
CA ASN A 454 2.33 -8.59 -0.37
C ASN A 454 2.43 -8.75 1.17
N GLY A 455 2.66 -7.68 1.93
CA GLY A 455 2.81 -7.68 3.39
C GLY A 455 4.10 -8.30 3.95
N LYS A 456 5.04 -8.73 3.09
CA LYS A 456 6.27 -9.44 3.51
C LYS A 456 7.41 -8.52 3.90
N PHE A 457 7.43 -7.30 3.41
CA PHE A 457 8.45 -6.30 3.73
C PHE A 457 7.82 -5.05 4.31
N ILE A 458 8.62 -4.31 5.07
CA ILE A 458 8.32 -2.96 5.51
C ILE A 458 9.46 -2.08 5.04
N ALA A 459 9.15 -0.97 4.40
CA ALA A 459 10.11 0.10 4.14
C ALA A 459 9.82 1.24 5.10
N SER A 460 10.86 1.86 5.65
CA SER A 460 10.76 3.05 6.50
C SER A 460 11.73 4.12 6.03
N SER A 461 11.26 5.37 6.01
CA SER A 461 12.05 6.55 5.71
C SER A 461 12.20 7.44 6.94
N SER A 462 13.36 8.10 7.02
CA SER A 462 13.74 8.89 8.18
C SER A 462 14.50 10.15 7.75
N PHE A 463 14.57 11.10 8.68
CA PHE A 463 15.44 12.28 8.55
C PHE A 463 16.93 11.94 8.59
N ASP A 464 17.30 10.71 8.99
CA ASP A 464 18.67 10.19 8.92
C ASP A 464 19.18 9.93 7.48
N LYS A 465 18.40 10.36 6.47
CA LYS A 465 18.72 10.28 5.04
C LYS A 465 18.72 8.85 4.50
N SER A 466 18.32 7.88 5.32
CA SER A 466 18.31 6.48 4.96
C SER A 466 16.90 5.93 4.82
N ILE A 467 16.78 4.91 3.98
CA ILE A 467 15.61 4.05 3.93
C ILE A 467 16.03 2.70 4.50
N LYS A 468 15.21 2.13 5.38
CA LYS A 468 15.47 0.80 5.93
C LYS A 468 14.38 -0.16 5.53
N ILE A 469 14.80 -1.38 5.21
CA ILE A 469 13.90 -2.47 4.86
C ILE A 469 13.93 -3.50 5.98
N TRP A 470 12.74 -3.91 6.41
CA TRP A 470 12.50 -4.86 7.47
C TRP A 470 11.64 -6.00 6.97
N SER A 471 11.70 -7.14 7.66
CA SER A 471 10.74 -8.23 7.47
C SER A 471 9.39 -7.83 8.03
N GLY A 472 8.35 -7.86 7.21
CA GLY A 472 6.96 -7.70 7.64
C GLY A 472 6.43 -8.91 8.43
N ILE A 473 7.19 -10.01 8.47
CA ILE A 473 6.80 -11.21 9.20
C ILE A 473 7.11 -11.05 10.69
N ASP A 474 8.38 -10.80 11.00
CA ASP A 474 8.92 -10.82 12.36
C ASP A 474 9.53 -9.50 12.81
N GLY A 475 9.64 -8.52 11.90
CA GLY A 475 10.30 -7.25 12.19
C GLY A 475 11.83 -7.32 12.21
N THR A 476 12.44 -8.33 11.60
CA THR A 476 13.90 -8.39 11.49
C THR A 476 14.42 -7.32 10.52
N PHE A 477 15.52 -6.67 10.87
CA PHE A 477 16.20 -5.74 9.98
C PHE A 477 16.85 -6.50 8.82
N LEU A 478 16.64 -6.05 7.58
CA LEU A 478 17.15 -6.72 6.37
C LEU A 478 18.24 -5.88 5.68
N ALA A 479 17.93 -4.62 5.37
CA ALA A 479 18.85 -3.77 4.62
C ALA A 479 18.68 -2.28 4.93
N SER A 480 19.73 -1.51 4.68
CA SER A 480 19.71 -0.05 4.69
C SER A 480 20.13 0.46 3.32
N TYR A 481 19.27 1.26 2.72
CA TYR A 481 19.49 1.97 1.48
C TYR A 481 19.96 3.39 1.80
N ARG A 482 21.15 3.71 1.32
CA ARG A 482 21.81 5.00 1.50
C ARG A 482 22.12 5.58 0.12
N GLY A 483 21.85 6.87 -0.04
CA GLY A 483 22.12 7.59 -1.28
C GLY A 483 21.50 8.98 -1.33
N HIS A 484 20.42 9.23 -0.58
CA HIS A 484 19.92 10.59 -0.38
C HIS A 484 20.88 11.42 0.46
N VAL A 485 20.97 12.70 0.12
CA VAL A 485 21.82 13.69 0.82
C VAL A 485 21.02 14.43 1.90
N GLY A 486 19.70 14.46 1.74
CA GLY A 486 18.75 15.09 2.65
C GLY A 486 17.76 14.10 3.30
N PRO A 487 16.94 14.58 4.25
CA PRO A 487 15.83 13.84 4.83
C PRO A 487 14.91 13.20 3.78
N VAL A 488 14.48 11.96 3.98
CA VAL A 488 13.63 11.22 3.02
C VAL A 488 12.17 11.31 3.47
N TYR A 489 11.35 12.11 2.78
CA TYR A 489 9.99 12.48 3.19
C TYR A 489 8.94 11.40 3.00
N LYS A 490 8.90 10.75 1.83
CA LYS A 490 7.96 9.67 1.56
C LYS A 490 8.58 8.57 0.72
N ILE A 491 7.94 7.43 0.79
CA ILE A 491 8.28 6.21 0.09
C ILE A 491 7.00 5.60 -0.48
N THR A 492 7.11 4.91 -1.61
CA THR A 492 6.02 4.15 -2.21
C THR A 492 6.56 2.87 -2.84
N TRP A 493 5.78 1.81 -2.77
CA TRP A 493 6.12 0.49 -3.29
C TRP A 493 5.54 0.30 -4.69
N SER A 494 6.30 -0.36 -5.56
CA SER A 494 5.74 -0.93 -6.78
C SER A 494 4.77 -2.06 -6.44
N ILE A 495 3.74 -2.22 -7.27
CA ILE A 495 2.71 -3.26 -7.09
C ILE A 495 3.31 -4.69 -7.10
N ASP A 496 4.40 -4.89 -7.85
CA ASP A 496 5.11 -6.18 -7.93
C ASP A 496 6.06 -6.45 -6.75
N ASN A 497 6.19 -5.51 -5.80
CA ASN A 497 7.10 -5.55 -4.64
C ASN A 497 8.61 -5.52 -4.99
N ASN A 498 8.97 -5.30 -6.25
CA ASN A 498 10.36 -5.34 -6.69
C ASN A 498 11.11 -4.03 -6.45
N TYR A 499 10.37 -2.93 -6.39
CA TYR A 499 10.92 -1.59 -6.35
C TYR A 499 10.31 -0.74 -5.24
N VAL A 500 11.13 0.18 -4.73
CA VAL A 500 10.69 1.26 -3.85
C VAL A 500 11.15 2.57 -4.47
N VAL A 501 10.25 3.54 -4.56
CA VAL A 501 10.60 4.93 -4.87
C VAL A 501 10.59 5.72 -3.58
N SER A 502 11.61 6.55 -3.40
CA SER A 502 11.70 7.51 -2.31
C SER A 502 11.81 8.94 -2.83
N CYS A 503 11.25 9.88 -2.09
CA CYS A 503 11.42 11.31 -2.33
C CYS A 503 12.05 12.00 -1.13
N SER A 504 12.84 13.05 -1.37
CA SER A 504 13.67 13.67 -0.35
C SER A 504 13.66 15.20 -0.44
N GLN A 505 14.11 15.82 0.65
CA GLN A 505 14.47 17.23 0.70
C GLN A 505 15.59 17.60 -0.28
N ASP A 506 16.41 16.63 -0.70
CA ASP A 506 17.51 16.87 -1.64
C ASP A 506 17.06 17.11 -3.10
N SER A 507 15.76 17.35 -3.34
CA SER A 507 15.14 17.58 -4.66
C SER A 507 15.19 16.39 -5.64
N THR A 508 15.61 15.21 -5.18
CA THR A 508 15.69 14.00 -6.01
C THR A 508 14.67 12.95 -5.61
N LEU A 509 14.23 12.16 -6.60
CA LEU A 509 13.64 10.84 -6.34
C LEU A 509 14.69 9.76 -6.59
N LYS A 510 14.60 8.66 -5.84
CA LYS A 510 15.49 7.50 -6.06
C LYS A 510 14.68 6.22 -6.14
N LEU A 511 15.05 5.39 -7.12
CA LEU A 511 14.46 4.06 -7.34
C LEU A 511 15.39 2.98 -6.80
N TRP A 512 14.88 2.17 -5.87
CA TRP A 512 15.61 1.12 -5.18
C TRP A 512 15.11 -0.26 -5.58
N LYS A 513 16.03 -1.23 -5.72
CA LYS A 513 15.71 -2.63 -6.00
C LYS A 513 15.63 -3.45 -4.73
N VAL A 514 14.54 -4.18 -4.54
CA VAL A 514 14.29 -5.01 -3.34
C VAL A 514 14.42 -6.52 -3.60
N ASN A 515 14.45 -6.96 -4.87
CA ASN A 515 14.43 -8.39 -5.23
C ASN A 515 15.49 -9.26 -4.53
N HIS A 516 16.67 -8.71 -4.26
CA HIS A 516 17.77 -9.44 -3.62
C HIS A 516 17.40 -9.94 -2.21
N LEU A 517 16.47 -9.28 -1.52
CA LEU A 517 16.04 -9.63 -0.17
C LEU A 517 15.09 -10.83 -0.12
N HIS A 518 14.45 -11.19 -1.23
CA HIS A 518 13.61 -12.39 -1.27
C HIS A 518 14.39 -13.68 -0.99
N ALA A 519 15.65 -13.76 -1.42
CA ALA A 519 16.50 -14.90 -1.16
C ALA A 519 16.85 -15.03 0.33
N GLN A 520 17.03 -13.91 1.02
CA GLN A 520 17.32 -13.89 2.46
C GLN A 520 16.12 -14.35 3.28
N LEU A 521 14.90 -13.93 2.92
CA LEU A 521 13.69 -14.42 3.57
C LEU A 521 13.52 -15.94 3.44
N LYS A 522 13.79 -16.51 2.26
CA LYS A 522 13.72 -17.96 2.04
C LYS A 522 14.73 -18.73 2.91
N LYS A 523 15.98 -18.23 2.99
CA LYS A 523 17.02 -18.83 3.85
C LYS A 523 16.65 -18.78 5.33
N ASN A 524 16.12 -17.64 5.79
CA ASN A 524 15.72 -17.48 7.19
C ASN A 524 14.55 -18.39 7.56
N LYS A 525 13.62 -18.63 6.62
CA LYS A 525 12.50 -19.57 6.82
C LYS A 525 12.97 -21.02 6.93
N ASN A 526 13.86 -21.46 6.04
CA ASN A 526 14.41 -22.82 6.10
C ASN A 526 15.23 -23.05 7.39
N ASN A 527 15.95 -22.02 7.87
CA ASN A 527 16.68 -22.09 9.13
C ASN A 527 15.77 -22.05 10.36
N SER A 528 14.61 -21.40 10.30
CA SER A 528 13.63 -21.43 11.40
C SER A 528 12.90 -22.76 11.46
N ASP A 529 12.63 -23.37 10.31
CA ASP A 529 11.96 -24.67 10.23
C ASP A 529 12.89 -25.78 10.75
N MET A 530 14.19 -25.80 10.37
CA MET A 530 15.17 -26.74 10.94
C MET A 530 15.37 -26.58 12.45
N LYS A 531 15.29 -25.35 12.99
CA LYS A 531 15.39 -25.11 14.45
C LYS A 531 14.14 -25.52 15.22
N ASN A 532 13.00 -25.68 14.55
CA ASN A 532 11.79 -26.22 15.17
C ASN A 532 11.82 -27.75 15.16
N ASP A 533 12.37 -28.37 14.10
CA ASP A 533 12.57 -29.81 14.03
C ASP A 533 13.59 -30.30 15.09
N GLU A 534 14.70 -29.57 15.30
CA GLU A 534 15.67 -29.89 16.37
C GLU A 534 15.08 -29.74 17.79
N LYS A 535 14.00 -28.94 17.96
CA LYS A 535 13.32 -28.77 19.26
C LYS A 535 12.22 -29.80 19.50
N GLU A 536 11.76 -30.52 18.48
CA GLU A 536 10.82 -31.63 18.63
C GLU A 536 11.52 -32.96 18.96
N GLU A 537 12.81 -33.11 18.64
CA GLU A 537 13.60 -34.30 19.02
C GLU A 537 14.14 -34.30 20.47
N GLU A 538 14.14 -33.17 21.17
CA GLU A 538 14.65 -33.07 22.56
C GLU A 538 13.61 -33.35 23.67
N LYS A 539 12.45 -33.94 23.36
CA LYS A 539 11.48 -34.36 24.39
C LYS A 539 11.23 -35.87 24.41
N LYS A 540 12.17 -36.60 25.03
CA LYS A 540 11.89 -37.86 25.74
C LYS A 540 12.55 -37.83 27.12
N PRO A 541 11.90 -38.37 28.18
CA PRO A 541 12.34 -38.18 29.55
C PRO A 541 13.46 -39.15 29.94
N THR A 542 14.49 -38.63 30.60
CA THR A 542 15.52 -39.43 31.28
C THR A 542 15.13 -39.65 32.74
N GLY A 543 15.13 -40.91 33.16
CA GLY A 543 15.19 -41.34 34.57
C GLY A 543 16.62 -41.78 34.92
N GLU A 544 17.02 -41.41 36.14
CA GLU A 544 18.34 -41.40 36.78
C GLU A 544 19.13 -42.73 36.80
N LYS A 545 20.48 -42.69 36.70
CA LYS A 545 21.41 -42.68 37.85
C LYS A 545 22.91 -42.81 37.47
N GLU A 546 23.71 -42.12 38.27
CA GLU A 546 25.07 -42.41 38.76
C GLU A 546 26.34 -42.06 37.95
N GLU A 547 27.29 -41.53 38.72
CA GLU A 547 28.55 -40.88 38.39
C GLU A 547 29.67 -41.87 37.99
N SER A 548 30.57 -41.46 37.11
CA SER A 548 32.04 -41.44 37.34
C SER A 548 32.84 -41.37 36.03
N SER A 549 34.05 -40.81 36.14
CA SER A 549 35.16 -40.76 35.17
C SER A 549 35.19 -39.59 34.17
N ILE A 550 35.74 -38.49 34.70
CA ILE A 550 36.42 -37.40 33.98
C ILE A 550 37.78 -37.90 33.45
N ASN A 551 38.20 -37.33 32.32
CA ASN A 551 39.55 -37.33 31.71
C ASN A 551 39.99 -38.51 30.84
N ALA A 552 39.78 -38.37 29.52
CA ALA A 552 40.82 -38.52 28.49
C ALA A 552 40.21 -38.36 27.09
N LYS A 553 40.14 -37.12 26.56
CA LYS A 553 39.95 -36.85 25.11
C LYS A 553 40.08 -35.37 24.69
N ASN A 554 40.79 -34.55 25.47
CA ASN A 554 40.84 -33.10 25.26
C ASN A 554 42.16 -32.57 24.65
N GLU A 555 42.85 -33.37 23.82
CA GLU A 555 44.06 -32.90 23.12
C GLU A 555 44.05 -33.05 21.59
N GLN A 556 42.91 -33.40 20.98
CA GLN A 556 42.77 -33.43 19.50
C GLN A 556 41.65 -32.54 18.93
N ARG A 557 41.06 -31.66 19.75
CA ARG A 557 39.99 -30.73 19.30
C ARG A 557 40.46 -29.30 19.02
N GLU A 558 41.67 -28.91 19.43
CA GLU A 558 42.15 -27.54 19.24
C GLU A 558 42.79 -27.28 17.86
N SER A 559 43.26 -28.31 17.16
CA SER A 559 43.86 -28.15 15.82
C SER A 559 42.84 -28.10 14.66
N LYS A 560 41.59 -28.53 14.88
CA LYS A 560 40.49 -28.48 13.87
C LYS A 560 39.65 -27.20 13.92
N HIS A 561 39.75 -26.39 14.97
CA HIS A 561 39.01 -25.13 15.10
C HIS A 561 39.71 -23.92 14.48
N ILE A 562 41.01 -24.03 14.17
CA ILE A 562 41.80 -22.94 13.58
C ILE A 562 41.79 -23.00 12.04
N SER A 563 41.60 -24.17 11.42
CA SER A 563 41.47 -24.30 9.95
C SER A 563 40.09 -23.89 9.43
N LYS A 564 38.99 -24.22 10.14
CA LYS A 564 37.63 -23.78 9.77
C LYS A 564 37.41 -22.27 9.83
N LYS A 565 38.05 -21.56 10.78
CA LYS A 565 37.95 -20.08 10.88
C LYS A 565 38.67 -19.32 9.77
N LYS A 566 39.61 -19.94 9.04
CA LYS A 566 40.31 -19.32 7.90
C LYS A 566 39.54 -19.50 6.59
N ASP A 567 38.83 -20.61 6.41
CA ASP A 567 38.01 -20.86 5.22
C ASP A 567 36.67 -20.13 5.26
N ASP A 568 36.06 -19.96 6.44
CA ASP A 568 34.86 -19.13 6.60
C ASP A 568 35.16 -17.64 6.35
N LYS A 569 36.35 -17.14 6.73
CA LYS A 569 36.78 -15.77 6.41
C LYS A 569 37.04 -15.56 4.91
N LYS A 570 37.61 -16.56 4.21
CA LYS A 570 37.83 -16.51 2.76
C LYS A 570 36.54 -16.65 1.95
N GLN A 571 35.51 -17.35 2.46
CA GLN A 571 34.18 -17.39 1.84
C GLN A 571 33.34 -16.14 2.14
N LEU A 572 33.51 -15.48 3.29
CA LEU A 572 32.88 -14.19 3.59
C LEU A 572 33.43 -13.03 2.74
N GLU A 573 34.69 -13.11 2.28
CA GLU A 573 35.29 -12.09 1.41
C GLU A 573 34.93 -12.26 -0.08
N LYS A 574 34.63 -13.48 -0.55
CA LYS A 574 34.30 -13.76 -1.96
C LYS A 574 32.87 -13.41 -2.39
N ASN A 575 31.98 -13.02 -1.46
CA ASN A 575 30.58 -12.62 -1.76
C ASN A 575 30.33 -11.10 -1.72
N LYS A 576 31.37 -10.26 -1.79
CA LYS A 576 31.23 -8.79 -1.97
C LYS A 576 31.14 -8.38 -3.44
N LYS A 577 30.27 -9.01 -4.25
CA LYS A 577 29.63 -8.24 -5.33
C LYS A 577 28.58 -7.38 -4.64
N LYS A 578 28.89 -6.10 -4.39
CA LYS A 578 27.91 -5.14 -3.86
C LYS A 578 26.70 -5.15 -4.79
N ASP A 579 25.62 -5.81 -4.39
CA ASP A 579 24.34 -5.70 -5.10
C ASP A 579 24.00 -4.21 -5.16
N GLN A 580 23.97 -3.65 -6.37
CA GLN A 580 23.65 -2.25 -6.58
C GLN A 580 22.16 -2.06 -6.23
N THR A 581 21.91 -1.53 -5.03
CA THR A 581 20.55 -1.37 -4.48
C THR A 581 19.85 -0.15 -5.05
N LEU A 582 20.60 0.93 -5.32
CA LEU A 582 20.14 2.10 -6.05
C LEU A 582 20.19 1.81 -7.56
N LEU A 583 19.04 1.89 -8.24
CA LEU A 583 18.96 1.63 -9.68
C LEU A 583 19.04 2.90 -10.51
N VAL A 584 18.26 3.91 -10.13
CA VAL A 584 18.10 5.13 -10.89
C VAL A 584 17.99 6.29 -9.92
N ASP A 585 18.76 7.33 -10.21
CA ASP A 585 18.58 8.65 -9.63
C ASP A 585 17.70 9.47 -10.57
N LEU A 586 16.64 10.06 -10.04
CA LEU A 586 15.62 10.78 -10.79
C LEU A 586 15.65 12.26 -10.35
N PRO A 587 16.64 13.04 -10.80
CA PRO A 587 16.66 14.48 -10.57
C PRO A 587 15.60 15.17 -11.45
N GLY A 588 15.07 16.29 -10.98
CA GLY A 588 14.20 17.11 -11.83
C GLY A 588 13.34 18.13 -11.10
N HIS A 589 13.09 17.97 -9.80
CA HIS A 589 12.48 19.03 -8.98
C HIS A 589 13.52 20.09 -8.65
N ALA A 590 13.07 21.35 -8.52
CA ALA A 590 13.94 22.47 -8.15
C ALA A 590 14.12 22.63 -6.63
N ASP A 591 13.24 22.00 -5.84
CA ASP A 591 13.22 22.09 -4.37
C ASP A 591 12.71 20.76 -3.77
N ALA A 592 12.57 20.72 -2.45
CA ALA A 592 12.16 19.56 -1.67
C ALA A 592 10.85 18.91 -2.15
N ILE A 593 10.81 17.57 -2.12
CA ILE A 593 9.69 16.77 -2.60
C ILE A 593 8.95 16.17 -1.40
N TYR A 594 7.70 16.60 -1.17
CA TYR A 594 6.93 16.19 0.02
C TYR A 594 6.05 14.96 -0.22
N ALA A 595 5.58 14.77 -1.44
CA ALA A 595 4.62 13.72 -1.75
C ALA A 595 5.08 12.91 -2.98
N VAL A 596 4.87 11.60 -2.90
CA VAL A 596 5.13 10.64 -3.98
C VAL A 596 4.13 9.50 -3.89
N ASP A 597 3.66 9.03 -5.04
CA ASP A 597 2.80 7.85 -5.14
C ASP A 597 3.09 7.12 -6.45
N TRP A 598 2.73 5.84 -6.50
CA TRP A 598 2.91 4.97 -7.65
C TRP A 598 1.54 4.48 -8.09
N SER A 599 1.23 4.69 -9.38
CA SER A 599 0.02 4.19 -10.00
C SER A 599 -0.12 2.67 -9.85
N ASN A 600 -1.37 2.20 -9.76
CA ASN A 600 -1.66 0.79 -9.55
C ASN A 600 -1.35 -0.07 -10.77
N ASP A 601 -1.36 0.51 -11.98
CA ASP A 601 -0.89 -0.13 -13.21
C ASP A 601 0.65 -0.26 -13.29
N GLY A 602 1.37 0.36 -12.35
CA GLY A 602 2.82 0.39 -12.29
C GLY A 602 3.50 1.29 -13.33
N ARG A 603 2.75 1.96 -14.21
CA ARG A 603 3.30 2.72 -15.35
C ARG A 603 3.87 4.08 -14.96
N PHE A 604 3.27 4.72 -13.96
CA PHE A 604 3.55 6.10 -13.59
C PHE A 604 3.88 6.24 -12.11
N VAL A 605 4.83 7.13 -11.81
CA VAL A 605 5.01 7.70 -10.47
C VAL A 605 4.72 9.18 -10.56
N ALA A 606 4.03 9.71 -9.57
CA ALA A 606 3.77 11.13 -9.44
C ALA A 606 4.52 11.67 -8.23
N SER A 607 5.07 12.88 -8.36
CA SER A 607 5.74 13.57 -7.27
C SER A 607 5.41 15.06 -7.27
N GLY A 608 5.36 15.63 -6.08
CA GLY A 608 5.11 17.05 -5.88
C GLY A 608 5.72 17.53 -4.57
N GLY A 609 6.05 18.82 -4.53
CA GLY A 609 6.65 19.40 -3.35
C GLY A 609 6.68 20.92 -3.38
N LYS A 610 7.76 21.47 -2.84
CA LYS A 610 7.93 22.91 -2.60
C LYS A 610 8.10 23.73 -3.87
N ASP A 611 8.52 23.11 -4.96
CA ASP A 611 8.62 23.74 -6.27
C ASP A 611 7.25 23.97 -6.95
N LYS A 612 6.15 23.54 -6.31
CA LYS A 612 4.76 23.77 -6.73
C LYS A 612 4.36 23.03 -8.01
N LEU A 613 5.28 22.24 -8.57
CA LEU A 613 5.09 21.52 -9.81
C LEU A 613 4.75 20.07 -9.51
N LEU A 614 3.77 19.53 -10.23
CA LEU A 614 3.53 18.11 -10.27
C LEU A 614 4.42 17.51 -11.36
N LYS A 615 5.18 16.47 -11.05
CA LYS A 615 5.96 15.72 -12.05
C LYS A 615 5.45 14.30 -12.16
N ILE A 616 5.34 13.84 -13.40
CA ILE A 616 4.99 12.46 -13.74
C ILE A 616 6.24 11.78 -14.29
N TRP A 617 6.52 10.59 -13.78
CA TRP A 617 7.69 9.79 -14.12
C TRP A 617 7.22 8.47 -14.73
N SER A 618 7.88 8.06 -15.81
CA SER A 618 7.59 6.81 -16.51
C SER A 618 8.87 6.07 -16.89
N HIS A 619 8.70 4.91 -17.51
CA HIS A 619 9.80 4.06 -17.95
C HIS A 619 10.53 4.61 -19.16
#